data_AF-K2DVC5-F1
#
_entry.id   AF-K2DVC5-F1
#
_cell.length_a   1.000
_cell.length_b   1.000
_cell.length_c   1.000
_cell.angle_alpha   90.00
_cell.angle_beta   90.00
_cell.angle_gamma   90.00
#
_symmetry.space_group_name_H-M   'P 1'
#
loop_
_entity.id
_entity.type
_entity.pdbx_description
1 polymer ?
#
loop_
_entity_poly.entity_id
_entity_poly.type
_entity_poly.pdbx_seq_one_letter_code
_entity_poly.pdbx_strand_id
1 'polypeptide(L)'
;MQKNEDKFWANLLVGSNPGWSVSMADSWGEGRSAPAHLTANIYAFDTSTGWSGTCAVTPEDLIRAADILEGSQSRRNAALIHAHHELLRAADRNIVAGENAARRTMVLNMYYIAQSQTLKVVRTRYGTVQGHWLCLLYRFKQGQSMIRPAFRSDVIGSESMRQQRLAQWASEVIHEDQNARDSGLQRQLRVGNQLVLKSIT
;
A
#
# COMPACT_ATOMS: atom_id res chain seq x y z
N MET A 1 24.22 12.46 4.30
CA MET A 1 23.45 12.78 5.52
C MET A 1 21.98 12.40 5.39
N GLN A 2 21.26 12.91 4.38
CA GLN A 2 19.82 12.62 4.13
C GLN A 2 19.45 11.13 4.16
N LYS A 3 20.21 10.26 3.48
CA LYS A 3 19.94 8.80 3.45
C LYS A 3 19.96 8.13 4.84
N ASN A 4 20.81 8.60 5.75
CA ASN A 4 20.89 8.07 7.12
C ASN A 4 19.72 8.57 7.96
N GLU A 5 19.30 9.83 7.74
CA GLU A 5 18.14 10.42 8.40
C GLU A 5 16.83 9.76 7.96
N ASP A 6 16.63 9.55 6.65
CA ASP A 6 15.43 8.88 6.14
C ASP A 6 15.33 7.44 6.66
N LYS A 7 16.47 6.73 6.76
CA LYS A 7 16.54 5.38 7.34
C LYS A 7 16.23 5.39 8.84
N PHE A 8 16.74 6.38 9.58
CA PHE A 8 16.40 6.58 10.98
C PHE A 8 14.90 6.79 11.16
N TRP A 9 14.30 7.70 10.38
CA TRP A 9 12.86 7.96 10.46
C TRP A 9 12.01 6.76 10.03
N ALA A 10 12.39 6.02 8.99
CA ALA A 10 11.68 4.80 8.61
C ALA A 10 11.73 3.72 9.70
N ASN A 11 12.88 3.55 10.35
CA ASN A 11 13.01 2.65 11.48
C ASN A 11 12.18 3.12 12.68
N LEU A 12 12.15 4.44 12.93
CA LEU A 12 11.31 5.01 13.96
C LEU A 12 9.83 4.78 13.64
N LEU A 13 9.35 5.02 12.42
CA LEU A 13 7.96 4.76 12.02
C LEU A 13 7.57 3.29 12.25
N VAL A 14 8.46 2.35 11.89
CA VAL A 14 8.25 0.92 12.09
C VAL A 14 8.25 0.54 13.58
N GLY A 15 9.17 1.10 14.37
CA GLY A 15 9.27 0.87 15.81
C GLY A 15 8.20 1.60 16.64
N SER A 16 7.72 2.74 16.16
CA SER A 16 6.64 3.55 16.72
C SER A 16 5.26 2.99 16.39
N ASN A 17 5.18 1.88 15.64
CA ASN A 17 3.96 1.08 15.58
C ASN A 17 3.63 0.63 17.03
N PRO A 18 2.71 1.32 17.73
CA PRO A 18 2.56 1.27 19.18
C PRO A 18 1.75 0.05 19.63
N GLY A 19 1.93 -1.08 18.95
CA GLY A 19 1.09 -2.26 19.11
C GLY A 19 -0.19 -2.22 18.28
N TRP A 20 -0.19 -1.54 17.11
CA TRP A 20 -1.30 -1.67 16.17
C TRP A 20 -1.52 -3.14 15.87
N SER A 21 -2.79 -3.53 15.86
CA SER A 21 -3.25 -4.88 15.57
C SER A 21 -3.05 -5.20 14.08
N VAL A 22 -1.81 -5.17 13.61
CA VAL A 22 -1.42 -5.56 12.26
C VAL A 22 -1.50 -7.07 12.20
N SER A 23 -2.67 -7.58 11.82
CA SER A 23 -2.84 -8.98 11.50
C SER A 23 -2.46 -9.19 10.05
N MET A 24 -1.32 -9.85 9.82
CA MET A 24 -0.96 -10.37 8.51
C MET A 24 -1.78 -11.63 8.28
N ALA A 25 -2.36 -11.82 7.09
CA ALA A 25 -2.85 -13.14 6.74
C ALA A 25 -1.62 -14.05 6.57
N ASP A 26 -1.48 -15.07 7.42
CA ASP A 26 -0.40 -16.06 7.36
C ASP A 26 -0.52 -16.86 6.07
N SER A 27 0.05 -16.32 4.99
CA SER A 27 -0.09 -16.82 3.62
C SER A 27 -1.55 -16.80 3.12
N TRP A 28 -1.71 -16.75 1.80
CA TRP A 28 -3.02 -16.78 1.16
C TRP A 28 -3.71 -18.13 1.39
N GLY A 29 -4.34 -18.29 2.54
CA GLY A 29 -5.20 -19.40 2.92
C GLY A 29 -6.45 -18.85 3.59
N GLU A 30 -7.53 -18.83 2.80
CA GLU A 30 -8.93 -18.79 3.24
C GLU A 30 -9.29 -17.87 4.41
N GLY A 31 -9.79 -16.68 4.08
CA GLY A 31 -11.00 -16.13 4.70
C GLY A 31 -11.07 -16.07 6.23
N ARG A 32 -9.94 -15.99 6.94
CA ARG A 32 -10.02 -15.73 8.38
C ARG A 32 -10.48 -14.29 8.56
N SER A 33 -11.63 -14.13 9.18
CA SER A 33 -12.12 -12.82 9.59
C SER A 33 -11.04 -12.19 10.45
N ALA A 34 -10.55 -11.01 10.04
CA ALA A 34 -9.83 -10.17 10.96
C ALA A 34 -10.74 -9.91 12.17
N PRO A 35 -10.19 -9.73 13.39
CA PRO A 35 -10.98 -9.27 14.53
C PRO A 35 -11.93 -8.14 14.12
N ALA A 36 -13.18 -8.15 14.59
CA ALA A 36 -14.25 -7.29 14.08
C ALA A 36 -13.92 -5.77 14.09
N HIS A 37 -12.97 -5.34 14.91
CA HIS A 37 -12.50 -3.95 14.99
C HIS A 37 -11.48 -3.58 13.89
N LEU A 38 -10.89 -4.54 13.19
CA LEU A 38 -9.94 -4.31 12.09
C LEU A 38 -10.69 -4.19 10.77
N THR A 39 -11.19 -2.99 10.50
CA THR A 39 -12.05 -2.72 9.34
C THR A 39 -11.38 -1.85 8.27
N ALA A 40 -10.13 -1.43 8.48
CA ALA A 40 -9.28 -0.83 7.44
C ALA A 40 -8.31 -1.90 6.92
N ASN A 41 -8.70 -2.58 5.85
CA ASN A 41 -7.88 -3.59 5.18
C ASN A 41 -6.88 -2.92 4.25
N ILE A 42 -5.61 -3.30 4.31
CA ILE A 42 -4.52 -2.73 3.54
C ILE A 42 -3.84 -3.83 2.74
N TYR A 43 -3.81 -3.63 1.43
CA TYR A 43 -3.18 -4.51 0.47
C TYR A 43 -1.98 -3.80 -0.16
N ALA A 44 -0.95 -4.57 -0.45
CA ALA A 44 0.11 -4.17 -1.38
C ALA A 44 0.13 -5.16 -2.53
N PHE A 45 0.28 -4.67 -3.76
CA PHE A 45 0.26 -5.52 -4.96
C PHE A 45 1.28 -5.02 -5.97
N ASP A 46 2.12 -5.91 -6.48
CA ASP A 46 3.03 -5.63 -7.58
C ASP A 46 2.48 -6.18 -8.89
N THR A 47 2.17 -5.28 -9.81
CA THR A 47 1.59 -5.60 -11.12
C THR A 47 2.50 -6.45 -12.00
N SER A 48 3.81 -6.41 -11.78
CA SER A 48 4.79 -7.11 -12.61
C SER A 48 5.05 -8.55 -12.18
N THR A 49 5.01 -8.83 -10.87
CA THR A 49 5.30 -10.15 -10.29
C THR A 49 4.03 -10.87 -9.82
N GLY A 50 2.96 -10.11 -9.56
CA GLY A 50 1.76 -10.56 -8.85
C GLY A 50 2.00 -10.82 -7.36
N TRP A 51 3.16 -10.39 -6.83
CA TRP A 51 3.41 -10.40 -5.40
C TRP A 51 2.36 -9.55 -4.70
N SER A 52 1.88 -10.03 -3.56
CA SER A 52 0.91 -9.29 -2.77
C SER A 52 1.07 -9.55 -1.27
N GLY A 53 0.79 -8.52 -0.49
CA GLY A 53 0.73 -8.56 0.95
C GLY A 53 -0.60 -7.99 1.43
N THR A 54 -1.09 -8.48 2.56
CA THR A 54 -2.31 -7.98 3.21
C THR A 54 -2.09 -7.81 4.69
N CYS A 55 -2.63 -6.74 5.25
CA CYS A 55 -2.84 -6.59 6.67
C CYS A 55 -4.16 -5.87 6.93
N ALA A 56 -4.65 -5.95 8.17
CA ALA A 56 -5.77 -5.13 8.61
C ALA A 56 -5.35 -4.30 9.82
N VAL A 57 -5.93 -3.11 9.95
CA VAL A 57 -5.77 -2.19 11.09
C VAL A 57 -7.12 -1.62 11.49
N THR A 58 -7.18 -1.00 12.66
CA THR A 58 -8.35 -0.18 13.02
C THR A 58 -8.37 1.11 12.19
N PRO A 59 -9.55 1.68 11.87
CA PRO A 59 -9.64 3.00 11.26
C PRO A 59 -8.90 4.07 12.07
N GLU A 60 -8.95 3.99 13.41
CA GLU A 60 -8.28 4.91 14.33
C GLU A 60 -6.77 4.84 14.20
N ASP A 61 -6.19 3.66 13.99
CA ASP A 61 -4.75 3.49 13.79
C ASP A 61 -4.30 4.10 12.46
N LEU A 62 -5.12 3.96 11.40
CA LEU A 62 -4.82 4.59 10.11
C LEU A 62 -4.90 6.11 10.18
N ILE A 63 -5.84 6.66 10.95
CA ILE A 63 -5.94 8.10 11.22
C ILE A 63 -4.75 8.57 12.05
N ARG A 64 -4.40 7.85 13.13
CA ARG A 64 -3.25 8.17 13.98
C ARG A 64 -1.95 8.13 13.19
N ALA A 65 -1.81 7.21 12.24
CA ALA A 65 -0.67 7.17 11.33
C ALA A 65 -0.59 8.44 10.47
N ALA A 66 -1.73 9.02 10.06
CA ALA A 66 -1.75 10.30 9.36
C ALA A 66 -1.29 11.43 10.29
N ASP A 67 -1.83 11.48 11.52
CA ASP A 67 -1.49 12.51 12.51
C ASP A 67 0.00 12.49 12.90
N ILE A 68 0.63 11.31 13.00
CA ILE A 68 2.08 11.16 13.25
C ILE A 68 2.92 11.84 12.15
N LEU A 69 2.42 11.84 10.91
CA LEU A 69 3.06 12.42 9.73
C LEU A 69 2.71 13.90 9.56
N GLU A 70 1.56 14.35 10.09
CA GLU A 70 1.14 15.74 10.17
C GLU A 70 1.98 16.50 11.20
N GLY A 71 3.17 16.94 10.76
CA GLY A 71 4.07 17.76 11.58
C GLY A 71 5.55 17.58 11.26
N SER A 72 5.91 16.61 10.42
CA SER A 72 7.31 16.39 10.03
C SER A 72 7.45 16.04 8.56
N GLN A 73 8.08 16.93 7.79
CA GLN A 73 8.42 16.65 6.39
C GLN A 73 9.37 15.46 6.27
N SER A 74 10.33 15.31 7.19
CA SER A 74 11.25 14.17 7.19
C SER A 74 10.52 12.83 7.38
N ARG A 75 9.51 12.76 8.26
CA ARG A 75 8.69 11.55 8.42
C ARG A 75 7.87 11.24 7.16
N ARG A 76 7.28 12.25 6.53
CA ARG A 76 6.54 12.08 5.25
C ARG A 76 7.45 11.56 4.14
N ASN A 77 8.63 12.17 3.99
CA ASN A 77 9.63 11.74 3.01
C ASN A 77 10.10 10.30 3.29
N ALA A 78 10.33 9.95 4.55
CA ALA A 78 10.73 8.60 4.94
C ALA A 78 9.63 7.58 4.61
N ALA A 79 8.36 7.88 4.91
CA ALA A 79 7.24 7.02 4.55
C ALA A 79 7.15 6.82 3.03
N LEU A 80 7.27 7.90 2.24
CA LEU A 80 7.29 7.85 0.78
C LEU A 80 8.41 6.95 0.22
N ILE A 81 9.65 7.25 0.60
CA ILE A 81 10.84 6.61 0.03
C ILE A 81 10.91 5.14 0.46
N HIS A 82 10.69 4.86 1.75
CA HIS A 82 10.88 3.51 2.28
C HIS A 82 9.70 2.58 2.01
N ALA A 83 8.46 3.08 1.92
CA ALA A 83 7.35 2.24 1.44
C ALA A 83 7.63 1.73 0.02
N HIS A 84 8.15 2.61 -0.84
CA HIS A 84 8.53 2.24 -2.21
C HIS A 84 9.65 1.21 -2.26
N HIS A 85 10.76 1.47 -1.56
CA HIS A 85 11.89 0.54 -1.54
C HIS A 85 11.56 -0.81 -0.92
N GLU A 86 10.82 -0.85 0.20
CA GLU A 86 10.48 -2.11 0.85
C GLU A 86 9.44 -2.90 0.05
N LEU A 87 8.49 -2.23 -0.63
CA LEU A 87 7.56 -2.93 -1.52
C LEU A 87 8.26 -3.56 -2.73
N LEU A 88 9.17 -2.82 -3.39
CA LEU A 88 10.01 -3.37 -4.46
C LEU A 88 10.82 -4.56 -3.97
N ARG A 89 11.49 -4.41 -2.83
CA ARG A 89 12.31 -5.46 -2.23
C ARG A 89 11.47 -6.69 -1.86
N ALA A 90 10.28 -6.49 -1.32
CA ALA A 90 9.39 -7.57 -0.93
C ALA A 90 8.96 -8.38 -2.15
N ALA A 91 8.59 -7.70 -3.23
CA ALA A 91 8.20 -8.33 -4.47
C ALA A 91 9.38 -9.02 -5.19
N ASP A 92 10.57 -8.40 -5.23
CA ASP A 92 11.77 -8.97 -5.86
C ASP A 92 12.26 -10.25 -5.16
N ARG A 93 12.09 -10.31 -3.83
CA ARG A 93 12.53 -11.44 -3.01
C ARG A 93 11.42 -12.42 -2.71
N ASN A 94 10.21 -12.18 -3.21
CA ASN A 94 9.02 -12.97 -2.92
C ASN A 94 8.81 -13.22 -1.41
N ILE A 95 8.94 -12.15 -0.61
CA ILE A 95 8.88 -12.20 0.85
C ILE A 95 7.51 -12.74 1.31
N VAL A 96 7.51 -13.63 2.31
CA VAL A 96 6.29 -14.25 2.86
C VAL A 96 5.87 -13.66 4.21
N ALA A 97 4.60 -13.84 4.60
CA ALA A 97 3.97 -13.20 5.76
C ALA A 97 4.70 -13.37 7.10
N GLY A 98 5.37 -14.51 7.32
CA GLY A 98 6.11 -14.81 8.55
C GLY A 98 7.42 -14.04 8.71
N GLU A 99 7.85 -13.29 7.69
CA GLU A 99 9.10 -12.54 7.76
C GLU A 99 8.89 -11.13 8.35
N ASN A 100 9.82 -10.71 9.22
CA ASN A 100 9.86 -9.32 9.71
C ASN A 100 9.88 -8.29 8.56
N ALA A 101 10.42 -8.68 7.40
CA ALA A 101 10.40 -7.88 6.19
C ALA A 101 8.99 -7.65 5.63
N ALA A 102 8.09 -8.64 5.71
CA ALA A 102 6.69 -8.50 5.30
C ALA A 102 5.97 -7.48 6.19
N ARG A 103 6.10 -7.64 7.52
CA ARG A 103 5.53 -6.68 8.49
C ARG A 103 6.04 -5.27 8.25
N ARG A 104 7.37 -5.10 8.08
CA ARG A 104 7.98 -3.80 7.78
C ARG A 104 7.39 -3.18 6.52
N THR A 105 7.28 -3.96 5.45
CA THR A 105 6.69 -3.53 4.18
C THR A 105 5.27 -3.03 4.37
N MET A 106 4.41 -3.80 5.05
CA MET A 106 3.02 -3.43 5.26
C MET A 106 2.86 -2.19 6.15
N VAL A 107 3.64 -2.07 7.23
CA VAL A 107 3.62 -0.88 8.10
C VAL A 107 4.00 0.38 7.31
N LEU A 108 5.04 0.32 6.48
CA LEU A 108 5.44 1.47 5.67
C LEU A 108 4.41 1.80 4.58
N ASN A 109 3.77 0.78 3.98
CA ASN A 109 2.67 1.00 3.03
C ASN A 109 1.44 1.63 3.70
N MET A 110 1.13 1.27 4.95
CA MET A 110 0.10 1.94 5.73
C MET A 110 0.44 3.43 5.93
N TYR A 111 1.66 3.76 6.36
CA TYR A 111 2.07 5.17 6.48
C TYR A 111 2.05 5.91 5.13
N TYR A 112 2.40 5.23 4.04
CA TYR A 112 2.28 5.79 2.70
C TYR A 112 0.83 6.13 2.33
N ILE A 113 -0.12 5.25 2.64
CA ILE A 113 -1.56 5.51 2.48
C ILE A 113 -1.98 6.68 3.38
N ALA A 114 -1.56 6.68 4.65
CA ALA A 114 -1.95 7.66 5.65
C ALA A 114 -1.59 9.11 5.27
N GLN A 115 -0.47 9.32 4.58
CA GLN A 115 -0.09 10.65 4.06
C GLN A 115 -0.58 10.94 2.64
N SER A 116 -1.28 10.00 1.99
CA SER A 116 -1.73 10.18 0.61
C SER A 116 -2.89 11.17 0.48
N GLN A 117 -2.96 11.86 -0.66
CA GLN A 117 -4.14 12.65 -1.01
C GLN A 117 -5.41 11.79 -1.11
N THR A 118 -5.26 10.50 -1.47
CA THR A 118 -6.38 9.55 -1.52
C THR A 118 -7.03 9.38 -0.15
N LEU A 119 -6.25 9.28 0.93
CA LEU A 119 -6.81 9.24 2.29
C LEU A 119 -7.62 10.50 2.60
N LYS A 120 -7.08 11.68 2.29
CA LYS A 120 -7.78 12.95 2.52
C LYS A 120 -9.11 13.02 1.78
N VAL A 121 -9.14 12.64 0.50
CA VAL A 121 -10.36 12.60 -0.31
C VAL A 121 -11.38 11.61 0.25
N VAL A 122 -10.95 10.42 0.65
CA VAL A 122 -11.81 9.39 1.23
C VAL A 122 -12.42 9.86 2.55
N ARG A 123 -11.61 10.43 3.46
CA ARG A 123 -12.09 11.01 4.72
C ARG A 123 -13.15 12.07 4.49
N THR A 124 -12.90 13.00 3.57
CA THR A 124 -13.85 14.07 3.24
C THR A 124 -15.13 13.53 2.60
N ARG A 125 -15.02 12.55 1.71
CA ARG A 125 -16.16 12.01 0.95
C ARG A 125 -17.06 11.08 1.76
N TYR A 126 -16.47 10.21 2.57
CA TYR A 126 -17.19 9.12 3.25
C TYR A 126 -17.29 9.31 4.77
N GLY A 127 -16.57 10.27 5.36
CA GLY A 127 -16.53 10.46 6.82
C GLY A 127 -15.80 9.36 7.59
N THR A 128 -15.27 8.35 6.90
CA THR A 128 -14.57 7.20 7.47
C THR A 128 -13.41 6.75 6.57
N VAL A 129 -12.47 6.00 7.13
CA VAL A 129 -11.39 5.31 6.40
C VAL A 129 -11.57 3.79 6.43
N GLN A 130 -12.69 3.30 6.96
CA GLN A 130 -13.08 1.90 6.89
C GLN A 130 -13.24 1.45 5.43
N GLY A 131 -12.75 0.26 5.11
CA GLY A 131 -12.83 -0.33 3.78
C GLY A 131 -11.50 -0.96 3.36
N HIS A 132 -11.30 -1.03 2.04
CA HIS A 132 -10.15 -1.68 1.44
C HIS A 132 -9.23 -0.63 0.81
N TRP A 133 -7.95 -0.71 1.14
CA TRP A 133 -6.89 0.18 0.68
C TRP A 133 -5.86 -0.61 -0.09
N LEU A 134 -5.48 -0.15 -1.28
CA LEU A 134 -4.50 -0.81 -2.12
C LEU A 134 -3.30 0.10 -2.36
N CYS A 135 -2.10 -0.35 -2.03
CA CYS A 135 -0.84 0.17 -2.53
C CYS A 135 -0.42 -0.61 -3.78
N LEU A 136 -0.70 -0.06 -4.95
CA LEU A 136 -0.39 -0.68 -6.23
C LEU A 136 0.99 -0.23 -6.73
N LEU A 137 1.91 -1.17 -6.91
CA LEU A 137 3.23 -0.92 -7.49
C LEU A 137 3.20 -1.10 -9.01
N TYR A 138 3.45 -0.01 -9.72
CA TYR A 138 3.73 -0.01 -11.15
C TYR A 138 5.23 -0.07 -11.38
N ARG A 139 5.66 -1.02 -12.21
CA ARG A 139 7.03 -1.11 -12.70
C ARG A 139 7.07 -0.81 -14.18
N PHE A 140 8.15 -0.20 -14.63
CA PHE A 140 8.33 0.12 -16.04
C PHE A 140 9.62 -0.52 -16.55
N LYS A 141 9.67 -0.89 -17.82
CA LYS A 141 10.92 -1.37 -18.46
C LYS A 141 12.03 -0.32 -18.40
N GLN A 142 11.63 0.94 -18.48
CA GLN A 142 12.47 2.13 -18.44
C GLN A 142 11.79 3.13 -17.50
N GLY A 143 12.57 3.89 -16.72
CA GLY A 143 12.04 4.85 -15.75
C GLY A 143 11.90 4.32 -14.33
N GLN A 144 11.44 5.19 -13.44
CA GLN A 144 11.25 4.88 -12.03
C GLN A 144 9.89 4.20 -11.81
N SER A 145 9.87 3.13 -11.01
CA SER A 145 8.64 2.55 -10.51
C SER A 145 7.87 3.55 -9.64
N MET A 146 6.57 3.31 -9.47
CA MET A 146 5.71 4.17 -8.65
C MET A 146 4.71 3.35 -7.85
N ILE A 147 4.36 3.85 -6.67
CA ILE A 147 3.22 3.35 -5.90
C ILE A 147 2.02 4.26 -6.13
N ARG A 148 0.83 3.65 -6.24
CA ARG A 148 -0.47 4.32 -6.33
C ARG A 148 -1.37 3.81 -5.20
N PRO A 149 -1.84 4.66 -4.28
CA PRO A 149 -2.85 4.27 -3.31
C PRO A 149 -4.24 4.25 -3.98
N ALA A 150 -5.09 3.27 -3.71
CA ALA A 150 -6.48 3.23 -4.16
C ALA A 150 -7.39 2.78 -3.01
N PHE A 151 -8.68 3.10 -3.10
CA PHE A 151 -9.64 2.80 -2.04
C PHE A 151 -10.94 2.24 -2.62
N ARG A 152 -11.52 1.26 -1.92
CA ARG A 152 -12.84 0.69 -2.19
C ARG A 152 -13.68 0.62 -0.93
N SER A 153 -14.88 1.22 -1.01
CA SER A 153 -15.92 1.18 0.03
C SER A 153 -17.05 0.20 -0.28
N ASP A 154 -17.16 -0.25 -1.52
CA ASP A 154 -18.23 -1.14 -2.01
C ASP A 154 -18.08 -2.58 -1.51
N VAL A 155 -16.89 -2.91 -1.01
CA VAL A 155 -16.64 -4.13 -0.24
C VAL A 155 -16.62 -3.70 1.23
N ILE A 156 -17.74 -3.87 1.94
CA ILE A 156 -17.85 -3.57 3.37
C ILE A 156 -17.74 -4.89 4.13
N GLY A 157 -16.65 -5.07 4.88
CA GLY A 157 -16.47 -6.25 5.74
C GLY A 157 -15.06 -6.34 6.34
N SER A 158 -14.91 -7.16 7.38
CA SER A 158 -13.61 -7.52 7.97
C SER A 158 -12.89 -8.62 7.19
N GLU A 159 -13.50 -9.14 6.12
CA GLU A 159 -12.91 -10.19 5.31
C GLU A 159 -11.89 -9.62 4.34
N SER A 160 -10.68 -10.17 4.37
CA SER A 160 -9.67 -9.82 3.38
C SER A 160 -10.07 -10.27 1.97
N MET A 161 -9.89 -9.42 0.96
CA MET A 161 -10.08 -9.78 -0.44
C MET A 161 -9.16 -10.93 -0.81
N ARG A 162 -9.70 -11.96 -1.49
CA ARG A 162 -8.91 -13.05 -2.10
C ARG A 162 -7.96 -12.53 -3.17
N GLN A 163 -6.85 -13.24 -3.42
CA GLN A 163 -5.82 -12.80 -4.37
C GLN A 163 -6.38 -12.55 -5.78
N GLN A 164 -7.32 -13.37 -6.26
CA GLN A 164 -7.96 -13.17 -7.56
C GLN A 164 -8.76 -11.86 -7.62
N ARG A 165 -9.48 -11.52 -6.54
CA ARG A 165 -10.21 -10.25 -6.44
C ARG A 165 -9.25 -9.07 -6.34
N LEU A 166 -8.14 -9.23 -5.63
CA LEU A 166 -7.09 -8.22 -5.55
C LEU A 166 -6.44 -7.96 -6.91
N ALA A 167 -6.14 -9.02 -7.67
CA ALA A 167 -5.62 -8.91 -9.04
C ALA A 167 -6.64 -8.25 -9.98
N GLN A 168 -7.92 -8.61 -9.87
CA GLN A 168 -8.99 -7.96 -10.63
C GLN A 168 -9.07 -6.46 -10.31
N TRP A 169 -9.07 -6.10 -9.02
CA TRP A 169 -9.07 -4.70 -8.60
C TRP A 169 -7.83 -3.95 -9.10
N ALA A 170 -6.65 -4.56 -9.02
CA ALA A 170 -5.43 -3.98 -9.59
C ALA A 170 -5.58 -3.70 -11.10
N SER A 171 -6.14 -4.62 -11.88
CA SER A 171 -6.43 -4.41 -13.30
C SER A 171 -7.41 -3.26 -13.56
N GLU A 172 -8.45 -3.13 -12.73
CA GLU A 172 -9.43 -2.05 -12.82
C GLU A 172 -8.77 -0.69 -12.52
N VAL A 173 -7.91 -0.59 -11.48
CA VAL A 173 -7.16 0.64 -11.18
C VAL A 173 -6.17 1.00 -12.28
N ILE A 174 -5.49 0.02 -12.87
CA ILE A 174 -4.61 0.26 -14.04
C ILE A 174 -5.42 0.87 -15.19
N HIS A 175 -6.58 0.30 -15.49
CA HIS A 175 -7.44 0.77 -16.57
C HIS A 175 -7.93 2.21 -16.31
N GLU A 176 -8.38 2.51 -15.09
CA GLU A 176 -8.77 3.86 -14.67
C GLU A 176 -7.62 4.85 -14.82
N ASP A 177 -6.43 4.49 -14.32
CA ASP A 177 -5.25 5.35 -14.40
C ASP A 177 -4.78 5.57 -15.85
N GLN A 178 -4.86 4.58 -16.73
CA GLN A 178 -4.55 4.74 -18.16
C GLN A 178 -5.48 5.72 -18.86
N ASN A 179 -6.77 5.74 -18.47
CA ASN A 179 -7.77 6.62 -19.06
C ASN A 179 -7.78 8.03 -18.42
N ALA A 180 -7.27 8.16 -17.21
CA ALA A 180 -7.14 9.43 -16.52
C ALA A 180 -5.93 10.22 -17.04
N ARG A 181 -6.19 11.29 -17.83
CA ARG A 181 -5.15 12.13 -18.46
C ARG A 181 -4.06 12.61 -17.50
N ASP A 182 -4.44 12.91 -16.25
CA ASP A 182 -3.54 13.46 -15.24
C ASP A 182 -3.03 12.43 -14.22
N SER A 183 -3.21 11.14 -14.48
CA SER A 183 -2.66 10.09 -13.62
C SER A 183 -1.13 10.03 -13.71
N GLY A 184 -0.50 9.54 -12.64
CA GLY A 184 0.93 9.27 -12.65
C GLY A 184 1.33 8.22 -13.69
N LEU A 185 0.50 7.19 -13.86
CA LEU A 185 0.72 6.14 -14.85
C LEU A 185 0.71 6.71 -16.27
N GLN A 186 -0.30 7.48 -16.63
CA GLN A 186 -0.43 8.04 -17.97
C GLN A 186 0.66 9.07 -18.29
N ARG A 187 1.20 9.76 -17.27
CA ARG A 187 2.42 10.57 -17.45
C ARG A 187 3.63 9.72 -17.81
N GLN A 188 3.84 8.59 -17.15
CA GLN A 188 4.95 7.67 -17.46
C GLN A 188 4.79 7.06 -18.85
N LEU A 189 3.60 6.61 -19.21
CA LEU A 189 3.32 6.04 -20.53
C LEU A 189 3.56 7.05 -21.67
N ARG A 190 3.16 8.32 -21.48
CA ARG A 190 3.37 9.39 -22.48
C ARG A 190 4.83 9.71 -22.76
N VAL A 191 5.72 9.53 -21.79
CA VAL A 191 7.17 9.75 -22.00
C VAL A 191 7.89 8.51 -22.53
N GLY A 192 7.14 7.47 -22.94
CA GLY A 192 7.66 6.27 -23.60
C GLY A 192 7.97 5.10 -22.65
N ASN A 193 7.76 5.26 -21.35
CA ASN A 193 7.98 4.16 -20.40
C ASN A 193 6.91 3.08 -20.57
N GLN A 194 7.32 1.83 -20.72
CA GLN A 194 6.39 0.70 -20.90
C GLN A 194 6.12 0.02 -19.55
N LEU A 195 4.84 -0.07 -19.16
CA LEU A 195 4.41 -0.79 -17.96
C LEU A 195 4.75 -2.29 -18.07
N VAL A 196 5.30 -2.86 -17.00
CA VAL A 196 5.57 -4.30 -16.88
C VAL A 196 4.41 -4.93 -16.14
N LEU A 197 3.76 -5.90 -16.79
CA LEU A 197 2.67 -6.68 -16.21
C LEU A 197 3.11 -8.14 -16.10
N LYS A 198 2.61 -8.83 -15.07
CA LYS A 198 2.76 -10.26 -14.94
C LYS A 198 2.18 -10.92 -16.19
N SER A 199 2.99 -11.73 -16.87
CA SER A 199 2.50 -12.56 -17.97
C SER A 199 1.52 -13.58 -17.41
N ILE A 200 0.29 -13.58 -17.92
CA ILE A 200 -0.67 -14.65 -17.67
C ILE A 200 -0.30 -15.75 -18.67
N THR A 201 0.58 -16.65 -18.25
CA THR A 201 0.85 -17.93 -18.92
C THR A 201 0.02 -19.02 -18.28
#